data_AF-A0A8X6S6G6-F1
#
_entry.id   AF-A0A8X6S6G6-F1
#
_cell.length_a   1.000
_cell.length_b   1.000
_cell.length_c   1.000
_cell.angle_alpha   90.00
_cell.angle_beta   90.00
_cell.angle_gamma   90.00
#
_symmetry.space_group_name_H-M   'P 1'
#
loop_
_entity.id
_entity.type
_entity.pdbx_description
1 polymer ?
#
loop_
_entity_poly.entity_id
_entity_poly.type
_entity_poly.pdbx_seq_one_letter_code
_entity_poly.pdbx_strand_id
1 'polypeptide(L)'
;MHMNEEPVTSNMDISTGHMILSYMEDHLKNKDRLDREWEALCAYEAELCATSAATQPQNIKKNRYTDVLPYDHSRVILNELSNVSGSDYINASSITDHDPRNPAYIATQGPLPQTAADFWQMIWEQGSVVIVMLSRLMENGVAMCHRYWPEEGSEVYHIYEVHLVSEHIWCDDYLVRSFYLKNLRTTETRTVTQFHFISWPDNGVPNSTKALLEFRR
;
A
#
# COMPACT_ATOMS: atom_id res chain seq x y z
N MET A 1 17.28 -1.18 25.69
CA MET A 1 18.15 -1.87 24.73
C MET A 1 17.79 -1.34 23.35
N HIS A 2 18.63 -0.47 22.79
CA HIS A 2 18.45 0.01 21.42
C HIS A 2 18.96 -1.07 20.47
N MET A 3 18.07 -1.68 19.70
CA MET A 3 18.43 -2.50 18.54
C MET A 3 18.74 -1.52 17.41
N ASN A 4 20.02 -1.35 17.12
CA ASN A 4 20.49 -0.67 15.94
C ASN A 4 20.25 -1.64 14.77
N GLU A 5 19.15 -1.48 14.05
CA GLU A 5 18.93 -2.23 12.80
C GLU A 5 19.85 -1.62 11.74
N GLU A 6 21.04 -2.20 11.60
CA GLU A 6 21.87 -1.95 10.43
C GLU A 6 21.12 -2.41 9.18
N PRO A 7 21.14 -1.63 8.07
CA PRO A 7 20.53 -2.05 6.82
C PRO A 7 21.17 -3.36 6.37
N VAL A 8 20.35 -4.35 6.02
CA VAL A 8 20.79 -5.60 5.42
C VAL A 8 21.49 -5.27 4.09
N THR A 9 22.81 -5.15 4.13
CA THR A 9 23.62 -5.07 2.92
C THR A 9 23.53 -6.43 2.25
N SER A 10 22.88 -6.51 1.09
CA SER A 10 22.99 -7.70 0.25
C SER A 10 24.48 -7.84 -0.13
N ASN A 11 25.18 -8.78 0.50
CA ASN A 11 26.56 -9.14 0.19
C ASN A 11 26.62 -9.90 -1.14
N MET A 12 26.05 -9.34 -2.20
CA MET A 12 26.14 -9.87 -3.54
C MET A 12 27.38 -9.28 -4.20
N ASP A 13 28.35 -10.13 -4.52
CA ASP A 13 29.53 -9.68 -5.24
C ASP A 13 29.19 -9.26 -6.68
N ILE A 14 30.08 -8.46 -7.27
CA ILE A 14 29.89 -7.89 -8.62
C ILE A 14 29.71 -8.98 -9.68
N SER A 15 30.42 -10.10 -9.57
CA SER A 15 30.36 -11.19 -10.56
C SER A 15 29.02 -11.91 -10.51
N THR A 16 28.53 -12.20 -9.31
CA THR A 16 27.18 -12.74 -9.08
C THR A 16 26.10 -11.80 -9.63
N GLY A 17 26.27 -10.48 -9.41
CA GLY A 17 25.39 -9.47 -9.98
C GLY A 17 25.34 -9.48 -11.52
N HIS A 18 26.49 -9.57 -12.19
CA HIS A 18 26.56 -9.68 -13.66
C HIS A 18 25.89 -10.95 -14.18
N MET A 19 26.04 -12.08 -13.48
CA MET A 19 25.42 -13.34 -13.85
C MET A 19 23.88 -13.26 -13.77
N ILE A 20 23.34 -12.70 -12.67
CA ILE A 20 21.90 -12.50 -12.50
C ILE A 20 21.36 -11.54 -13.57
N LEU A 21 22.07 -10.43 -13.82
CA LEU A 21 21.67 -9.47 -14.85
C LEU A 21 21.60 -10.14 -16.23
N SER A 22 22.64 -10.87 -16.63
CA SER A 22 22.66 -11.57 -17.92
C SER A 22 21.54 -12.60 -18.04
N TYR A 23 21.22 -13.30 -16.95
CA TYR A 23 20.09 -14.24 -16.92
C TYR A 23 18.75 -13.50 -17.10
N MET A 24 18.53 -12.39 -16.40
CA MET A 24 17.31 -11.60 -16.53
C MET A 24 17.15 -10.98 -17.93
N GLU A 25 18.24 -10.52 -18.56
CA GLU A 25 18.22 -10.00 -19.93
C GLU A 25 17.86 -11.08 -20.96
N ASP A 26 18.39 -12.29 -20.81
CA ASP A 26 18.03 -13.44 -21.65
C ASP A 26 16.56 -13.83 -21.44
N HIS A 27 16.14 -13.87 -20.17
CA HIS A 27 14.77 -14.17 -19.77
C HIS A 27 13.76 -13.19 -20.39
N LEU A 28 14.04 -11.88 -20.38
CA LEU A 28 13.20 -10.85 -20.98
C LEU A 28 13.07 -10.98 -22.51
N LYS A 29 14.06 -11.56 -23.19
CA LYS A 29 14.00 -11.80 -24.64
C LYS A 29 13.12 -13.00 -24.99
N ASN A 30 12.90 -13.92 -24.05
CA ASN A 30 12.12 -15.13 -24.25
C ASN A 30 10.63 -14.90 -23.97
N LYS A 31 9.92 -14.29 -24.93
CA LYS A 31 8.49 -13.97 -24.80
C LYS A 31 7.63 -15.20 -24.54
N ASP A 32 7.88 -16.31 -25.25
CA ASP A 32 7.12 -17.55 -25.05
C ASP A 32 7.25 -18.09 -23.62
N ARG A 33 8.40 -17.87 -22.97
CA ARG A 33 8.59 -18.24 -21.56
C ARG A 33 7.78 -17.33 -20.64
N LEU A 34 7.83 -16.01 -20.85
CA LEU A 34 7.05 -15.05 -20.07
C LEU A 34 5.55 -15.32 -20.17
N ASP A 35 5.04 -15.60 -21.37
CA ASP A 35 3.62 -15.88 -21.60
C ASP A 35 3.18 -17.15 -20.86
N ARG A 36 3.98 -18.22 -20.90
CA ARG A 36 3.69 -19.45 -20.14
C ARG A 36 3.75 -19.27 -18.62
N GLU A 37 4.70 -18.47 -18.13
CA GLU A 37 4.81 -18.16 -16.71
C GLU A 37 3.59 -17.35 -16.24
N TRP A 38 3.12 -16.40 -17.06
CA TRP A 38 1.89 -15.66 -16.81
C TRP A 38 0.65 -16.57 -16.82
N GLU A 39 0.49 -17.44 -17.81
CA GLU A 39 -0.61 -18.41 -17.87
C GLU A 39 -0.65 -19.32 -16.63
N ALA A 40 0.51 -19.79 -16.18
CA ALA A 40 0.63 -20.59 -14.96
C ALA A 40 0.22 -19.80 -13.71
N LEU A 41 0.60 -18.52 -13.62
CA LEU A 41 0.18 -17.63 -12.52
C LEU A 41 -1.32 -17.33 -12.55
N CYS A 42 -1.93 -17.17 -13.73
CA CYS A 42 -3.38 -17.00 -13.85
C CYS A 42 -4.18 -18.22 -13.38
N ALA A 43 -3.60 -19.42 -13.49
CA ALA A 43 -4.22 -20.66 -13.01
C ALA A 43 -3.88 -20.97 -11.54
N TYR A 44 -3.05 -20.16 -10.89
CA TYR A 44 -2.65 -20.38 -9.50
C TYR A 44 -3.79 -20.00 -8.55
N GLU A 45 -4.09 -20.91 -7.62
CA GLU A 45 -4.99 -20.65 -6.49
C GLU A 45 -4.23 -20.91 -5.19
N ALA A 46 -4.28 -19.94 -4.28
CA ALA A 46 -3.71 -20.11 -2.95
C ALA A 46 -4.52 -21.15 -2.16
N GLU A 47 -3.83 -22.04 -1.43
CA GLU A 47 -4.49 -23.06 -0.60
C GLU A 47 -5.44 -22.45 0.45
N LEU A 48 -5.07 -21.30 1.02
CA LEU A 48 -5.90 -20.51 1.92
C LEU A 48 -6.36 -19.24 1.22
N CYS A 49 -7.56 -19.28 0.63
CA CYS A 49 -8.11 -18.17 -0.15
C CYS A 49 -9.49 -17.68 0.32
N ALA A 50 -9.94 -18.09 1.51
CA ALA A 50 -11.23 -17.67 2.06
C ALA A 50 -11.28 -16.16 2.30
N THR A 51 -12.39 -15.51 1.91
CA THR A 51 -12.64 -14.06 2.04
C THR A 51 -13.95 -13.79 2.80
N SER A 52 -14.32 -14.68 3.72
CA SER A 52 -15.62 -14.73 4.38
C SER A 52 -15.95 -13.44 5.12
N ALA A 53 -14.95 -12.82 5.78
CA ALA A 53 -15.13 -11.55 6.49
C ALA A 53 -15.44 -10.40 5.53
N ALA A 54 -14.76 -10.37 4.37
CA ALA A 54 -14.90 -9.34 3.36
C ALA A 54 -16.27 -9.39 2.65
N THR A 55 -16.89 -10.56 2.57
CA THR A 55 -18.20 -10.78 1.93
C THR A 55 -19.39 -10.66 2.88
N GLN A 56 -19.18 -10.35 4.17
CA GLN A 56 -20.29 -10.15 5.10
C GLN A 56 -21.14 -8.92 4.70
N PRO A 57 -22.48 -8.96 4.85
CA PRO A 57 -23.36 -7.89 4.39
C PRO A 57 -22.98 -6.47 4.84
N GLN A 58 -22.44 -6.34 6.07
CA GLN A 58 -21.98 -5.08 6.64
C GLN A 58 -20.66 -4.56 6.03
N ASN A 59 -19.84 -5.45 5.45
CA ASN A 59 -18.50 -5.15 4.95
C ASN A 59 -18.46 -4.93 3.43
N ILE A 60 -19.45 -5.44 2.68
CA ILE A 60 -19.49 -5.33 1.20
C ILE A 60 -19.32 -3.88 0.74
N LYS A 61 -19.93 -2.90 1.43
CA LYS A 61 -19.84 -1.47 1.08
C LYS A 61 -18.50 -0.82 1.41
N LYS A 62 -17.61 -1.54 2.10
CA LYS A 62 -16.23 -1.10 2.40
C LYS A 62 -15.22 -1.56 1.34
N ASN A 63 -15.65 -2.39 0.38
CA ASN A 63 -14.82 -2.87 -0.73
C ASN A 63 -15.01 -1.99 -1.96
N ARG A 64 -13.91 -1.55 -2.58
CA ARG A 64 -13.93 -0.79 -3.84
C ARG A 64 -14.31 -1.66 -5.02
N TYR A 65 -13.78 -2.89 -5.05
CA TYR A 65 -14.06 -3.90 -6.06
C TYR A 65 -14.60 -5.16 -5.37
N THR A 66 -15.59 -5.80 -5.98
CA THR A 66 -16.27 -6.96 -5.39
C THR A 66 -15.44 -8.24 -5.45
N ASP A 67 -14.47 -8.28 -6.34
CA ASP A 67 -13.59 -9.40 -6.68
C ASP A 67 -12.15 -9.23 -6.15
N VAL A 68 -11.84 -8.08 -5.53
CA VAL A 68 -10.54 -7.81 -4.90
C VAL A 68 -10.73 -7.68 -3.39
N LEU A 69 -10.59 -8.81 -2.69
CA LEU A 69 -10.90 -8.94 -1.27
C LEU A 69 -9.68 -9.50 -0.50
N PRO A 70 -9.45 -9.08 0.76
CA PRO A 70 -8.38 -9.63 1.56
C PRO A 70 -8.77 -11.05 2.03
N TYR A 71 -7.79 -11.95 2.09
CA TYR A 71 -8.01 -13.26 2.67
C TYR A 71 -8.18 -13.19 4.19
N ASP A 72 -9.05 -14.02 4.74
CA ASP A 72 -9.41 -14.05 6.16
C ASP A 72 -8.19 -14.24 7.07
N HIS A 73 -7.20 -15.02 6.61
CA HIS A 73 -6.01 -15.37 7.39
C HIS A 73 -4.94 -14.26 7.42
N SER A 74 -4.96 -13.32 6.47
CA SER A 74 -3.94 -12.27 6.30
C SER A 74 -4.50 -10.86 6.34
N ARG A 75 -5.82 -10.70 6.49
CA ARG A 75 -6.44 -9.37 6.56
C ARG A 75 -5.96 -8.59 7.77
N VAL A 76 -5.89 -7.28 7.63
CA VAL A 76 -5.71 -6.38 8.77
C VAL A 76 -7.02 -6.30 9.57
N ILE A 77 -6.90 -6.41 10.89
CA ILE A 77 -8.02 -6.37 11.83
C ILE A 77 -7.91 -5.08 12.65
N LEU A 78 -8.90 -4.19 12.54
CA LEU A 78 -8.96 -2.96 13.31
C LEU A 78 -9.51 -3.21 14.73
N ASN A 79 -9.10 -2.41 15.70
CA ASN A 79 -9.71 -2.44 17.02
C ASN A 79 -11.15 -1.88 16.99
N GLU A 80 -12.15 -2.76 17.08
CA GLU A 80 -13.58 -2.42 17.08
C GLU A 80 -13.95 -1.34 18.10
N LEU A 81 -13.32 -1.36 19.29
CA LEU A 81 -13.61 -0.42 20.38
C LEU A 81 -13.19 1.03 20.06
N SER A 82 -12.25 1.18 19.13
CA SER A 82 -11.74 2.48 18.68
C SER A 82 -12.29 2.88 17.31
N ASN A 83 -13.00 1.97 16.62
CA ASN A 83 -13.53 2.21 15.29
C ASN A 83 -14.83 3.03 15.33
N VAL A 84 -14.99 3.94 14.36
CA VAL A 84 -16.16 4.82 14.25
C VAL A 84 -17.48 4.07 14.08
N SER A 85 -17.44 2.89 13.46
CA SER A 85 -18.59 2.03 13.18
C SER A 85 -18.69 0.79 14.07
N GLY A 86 -17.76 0.62 15.02
CA GLY A 86 -17.67 -0.60 15.83
C GLY A 86 -17.34 -1.86 15.01
N SER A 87 -16.62 -1.69 13.90
CA SER A 87 -16.24 -2.77 12.96
C SER A 87 -14.73 -2.99 12.98
N ASP A 88 -14.30 -4.24 12.81
CA ASP A 88 -12.89 -4.63 12.69
C ASP A 88 -12.39 -4.63 11.24
N TYR A 89 -13.28 -4.38 10.28
CA TYR A 89 -13.02 -4.65 8.87
C TYR A 89 -12.47 -3.43 8.13
N ILE A 90 -11.35 -3.66 7.46
CA ILE A 90 -10.80 -2.85 6.38
C ILE A 90 -10.32 -3.78 5.26
N ASN A 91 -10.46 -3.35 4.00
CA ASN A 91 -9.93 -4.09 2.86
C ASN A 91 -8.41 -3.86 2.74
N ALA A 92 -7.65 -4.59 3.54
CA ALA A 92 -6.20 -4.56 3.58
C ALA A 92 -5.64 -5.92 4.01
N SER A 93 -4.47 -6.29 3.47
CA SER A 93 -3.75 -7.54 3.75
C SER A 93 -2.33 -7.25 4.18
N SER A 94 -1.88 -7.92 5.25
CA SER A 94 -0.48 -7.95 5.64
C SER A 94 0.32 -8.83 4.68
N ILE A 95 1.41 -8.31 4.12
CA ILE A 95 2.33 -9.03 3.24
C ILE A 95 3.66 -9.22 3.96
N THR A 96 4.02 -10.47 4.21
CA THR A 96 5.25 -10.86 4.89
C THR A 96 6.30 -11.26 3.87
N ASP A 97 7.54 -10.81 4.06
CA ASP A 97 8.69 -11.30 3.30
C ASP A 97 9.27 -12.54 4.01
N HIS A 98 10.37 -12.39 4.74
CA HIS A 98 11.06 -13.51 5.38
C HIS A 98 10.58 -13.84 6.80
N ASP A 99 10.16 -12.85 7.61
CA ASP A 99 9.65 -13.09 8.97
C ASP A 99 8.11 -12.93 9.01
N PRO A 100 7.35 -14.01 9.25
CA PRO A 100 5.89 -13.93 9.32
C PRO A 100 5.37 -13.08 10.50
N ARG A 101 6.23 -12.75 11.47
CA ARG A 101 5.86 -11.92 12.64
C ARG A 101 5.99 -10.43 12.37
N ASN A 102 6.74 -10.05 11.33
CA ASN A 102 7.00 -8.67 10.96
C ASN A 102 6.60 -8.47 9.50
N PRO A 103 5.31 -8.18 9.21
CA PRO A 103 4.88 -7.93 7.85
C PRO A 103 5.66 -6.75 7.26
N ALA A 104 6.22 -6.96 6.07
CA ALA A 104 7.02 -5.95 5.39
C ALA A 104 6.13 -4.84 4.81
N TYR A 105 4.91 -5.20 4.38
CA TYR A 105 3.97 -4.27 3.77
C TYR A 105 2.54 -4.54 4.21
N ILE A 106 1.70 -3.52 4.08
CA ILE A 106 0.25 -3.67 4.06
C ILE A 106 -0.22 -3.28 2.67
N ALA A 107 -0.77 -4.24 1.92
CA ALA A 107 -1.43 -3.98 0.66
C ALA A 107 -2.91 -3.65 0.93
N THR A 108 -3.39 -2.50 0.45
CA THR A 108 -4.76 -2.02 0.70
C THR A 108 -5.33 -1.36 -0.56
N GLN A 109 -6.64 -1.41 -0.71
CA GLN A 109 -7.32 -0.63 -1.76
C GLN A 109 -7.12 0.89 -1.54
N GLY A 110 -7.28 1.68 -2.61
CA GLY A 110 -7.45 3.12 -2.48
C GLY A 110 -8.70 3.45 -1.63
N PRO A 111 -8.60 4.21 -0.53
CA PRO A 111 -9.73 4.45 0.37
C PRO A 111 -10.99 4.95 -0.33
N LEU A 112 -12.15 4.55 0.17
CA LEU A 112 -13.46 5.10 -0.20
C LEU A 112 -13.77 6.28 0.75
N PRO A 113 -14.72 7.18 0.40
CA PRO A 113 -15.13 8.25 1.31
C PRO A 113 -15.51 7.73 2.71
N GLN A 114 -16.27 6.64 2.77
CA GLN A 114 -16.71 6.02 4.01
C GLN A 114 -15.64 5.18 4.74
N THR A 115 -14.47 4.92 4.12
CA THR A 115 -13.39 4.14 4.75
C THR A 115 -12.12 4.97 5.00
N ALA A 116 -12.15 6.28 4.78
CA ALA A 116 -11.00 7.16 5.05
C ALA A 116 -10.61 7.16 6.55
N ALA A 117 -11.59 7.12 7.45
CA ALA A 117 -11.34 7.00 8.88
C ALA A 117 -10.76 5.62 9.27
N ASP A 118 -11.29 4.55 8.68
CA ASP A 118 -10.76 3.18 8.86
C ASP A 118 -9.29 3.10 8.40
N PHE A 119 -8.95 3.77 7.30
CA PHE A 119 -7.59 3.84 6.77
C PHE A 119 -6.60 4.54 7.72
N TRP A 120 -6.98 5.69 8.31
CA TRP A 120 -6.13 6.35 9.29
C TRP A 120 -6.06 5.60 10.63
N GLN A 121 -7.12 4.89 11.02
CA GLN A 121 -7.07 3.96 12.14
C GLN A 121 -6.04 2.85 11.89
N MET A 122 -6.06 2.24 10.70
CA MET A 122 -5.07 1.24 10.31
C MET A 122 -3.65 1.78 10.41
N ILE A 123 -3.36 2.94 9.82
CA ILE A 123 -2.04 3.58 9.88
C ILE A 123 -1.59 3.78 11.33
N TRP A 124 -2.49 4.27 12.18
CA TRP A 124 -2.19 4.50 13.59
C TRP A 124 -1.90 3.20 14.36
N GLU A 125 -2.77 2.20 14.23
CA GLU A 125 -2.66 0.94 14.97
C GLU A 125 -1.47 0.10 14.52
N GLN A 126 -1.14 0.13 13.23
CA GLN A 126 -0.04 -0.64 12.66
C GLN A 126 1.33 0.03 12.81
N GLY A 127 1.39 1.25 13.33
CA GLY A 127 2.67 1.96 13.46
C GLY A 127 3.23 2.47 12.14
N SER A 128 2.46 2.45 11.05
CA SER A 128 2.94 2.81 9.72
C SER A 128 3.27 4.30 9.64
N VAL A 129 4.49 4.61 9.19
CA VAL A 129 4.97 5.99 8.98
C VAL A 129 5.24 6.32 7.51
N VAL A 130 5.05 5.34 6.62
CA VAL A 130 5.19 5.50 5.17
C VAL A 130 3.93 5.01 4.48
N ILE A 131 3.42 5.80 3.53
CA ILE A 131 2.33 5.43 2.62
C ILE A 131 2.87 5.52 1.21
N VAL A 132 2.67 4.46 0.41
CA VAL A 132 3.00 4.46 -1.02
C VAL A 132 1.69 4.42 -1.80
N MET A 133 1.36 5.51 -2.49
CA MET A 133 0.17 5.63 -3.33
C MET A 133 0.59 5.57 -4.79
N LEU A 134 0.11 4.54 -5.51
CA LEU A 134 0.51 4.24 -6.89
C LEU A 134 -0.59 4.54 -7.92
N SER A 135 -1.59 5.35 -7.56
CA SER A 135 -2.72 5.68 -8.44
C SER A 135 -3.09 7.15 -8.35
N ARG A 136 -3.76 7.66 -9.38
CA ARG A 136 -4.43 8.97 -9.32
C ARG A 136 -5.70 8.88 -8.48
N LEU A 137 -6.30 10.02 -8.17
CA LEU A 137 -7.65 10.05 -7.58
C LEU A 137 -8.72 9.62 -8.59
N MET A 138 -8.52 9.98 -9.86
CA MET A 138 -9.44 9.72 -10.95
C MET A 138 -8.68 9.43 -12.25
N GLU A 139 -9.18 8.47 -13.03
CA GLU A 139 -8.68 8.15 -14.37
C GLU A 139 -9.87 7.95 -15.32
N ASN A 140 -9.86 8.64 -16.46
CA ASN A 140 -10.92 8.54 -17.48
C ASN A 140 -12.35 8.71 -16.91
N GLY A 141 -12.51 9.55 -15.90
CA GLY A 141 -13.80 9.79 -15.21
C GLY A 141 -14.17 8.75 -14.15
N VAL A 142 -13.35 7.71 -13.95
CA VAL A 142 -13.52 6.68 -12.92
C VAL A 142 -12.73 7.07 -11.67
N ALA A 143 -13.40 7.05 -10.51
CA ALA A 143 -12.75 7.34 -9.24
C ALA A 143 -11.92 6.14 -8.77
N MET A 144 -10.60 6.30 -8.73
CA MET A 144 -9.64 5.26 -8.35
C MET A 144 -9.32 5.27 -6.86
N CYS A 145 -9.30 6.46 -6.26
CA CYS A 145 -9.02 6.65 -4.84
C CYS A 145 -9.74 7.89 -4.33
N HIS A 146 -10.32 7.83 -3.13
CA HIS A 146 -10.77 9.03 -2.43
C HIS A 146 -9.55 9.74 -1.85
N ARG A 147 -9.58 11.08 -1.82
CA ARG A 147 -8.54 11.86 -1.16
C ARG A 147 -8.72 11.73 0.35
N TYR A 148 -7.78 11.04 1.00
CA TYR A 148 -7.78 10.80 2.44
C TYR A 148 -6.82 11.76 3.19
N TRP A 149 -6.48 12.89 2.59
CA TRP A 149 -5.59 13.89 3.19
C TRP A 149 -6.10 15.32 2.91
N PRO A 150 -5.77 16.30 3.78
CA PRO A 150 -6.12 17.70 3.54
C PRO A 150 -5.31 18.30 2.38
N GLU A 151 -5.94 19.20 1.61
CA GLU A 151 -5.22 20.03 0.62
C GLU A 151 -4.34 21.09 1.30
N GLU A 152 -4.82 21.63 2.43
CA GLU A 152 -4.13 22.60 3.26
C GLU A 152 -4.57 22.45 4.72
N GLY A 153 -3.71 22.84 5.67
CA GLY A 153 -4.04 22.80 7.09
C GLY A 153 -4.25 21.36 7.60
N SER A 154 -5.32 21.14 8.37
CA SER A 154 -5.67 19.83 8.91
C SER A 154 -7.09 19.38 8.57
N GLU A 155 -7.27 18.07 8.49
CA GLU A 155 -8.57 17.40 8.39
C GLU A 155 -8.66 16.32 9.47
N VAL A 156 -9.87 16.10 10.01
CA VAL A 156 -10.11 15.13 11.08
C VAL A 156 -10.87 13.93 10.53
N TYR A 157 -10.25 12.77 10.62
CA TYR A 157 -10.82 11.47 10.29
C TYR A 157 -11.13 10.72 11.59
N HIS A 158 -12.37 10.81 12.06
CA HIS A 158 -12.79 10.32 13.38
C HIS A 158 -11.99 10.98 14.53
N ILE A 159 -11.00 10.27 15.10
CA ILE A 159 -10.13 10.77 16.19
C ILE A 159 -8.70 11.05 15.70
N TYR A 160 -8.47 10.93 14.39
CA TYR A 160 -7.17 11.13 13.77
C TYR A 160 -7.15 12.47 13.05
N GLU A 161 -6.46 13.45 13.63
CA GLU A 161 -6.20 14.72 12.96
C GLU A 161 -4.95 14.58 12.10
N VAL A 162 -5.09 14.83 10.81
CA VAL A 162 -4.02 14.77 9.82
C VAL A 162 -3.74 16.20 9.38
N HIS A 163 -2.53 16.67 9.63
CA HIS A 163 -2.10 18.01 9.22
C HIS A 163 -1.05 17.90 8.11
N LEU A 164 -1.28 18.57 6.97
CA LEU A 164 -0.30 18.66 5.90
C LEU A 164 0.81 19.62 6.30
N VAL A 165 2.02 19.09 6.51
CA VAL A 165 3.20 19.88 6.88
C VAL A 165 3.91 20.40 5.64
N SER A 166 4.06 19.57 4.62
CA SER A 166 4.71 19.95 3.38
C SER A 166 4.31 19.05 2.22
N GLU A 167 4.27 19.61 1.02
CA GLU A 167 4.14 18.91 -0.25
C GLU A 167 5.31 19.30 -1.15
N HIS A 168 6.02 18.31 -1.67
CA HIS A 168 7.17 18.48 -2.56
C HIS A 168 6.91 17.74 -3.86
N ILE A 169 6.75 18.47 -4.96
CA ILE A 169 6.68 17.92 -6.31
C ILE A 169 8.12 17.70 -6.79
N TRP A 170 8.50 16.43 -6.99
CA TRP A 170 9.86 16.08 -7.39
C TRP A 170 10.02 16.11 -8.91
N CYS A 171 9.03 15.59 -9.62
CA CYS A 171 8.94 15.62 -11.07
C CYS A 171 7.47 15.40 -11.49
N ASP A 172 7.23 15.27 -12.80
CA ASP A 172 5.90 15.00 -13.35
C ASP A 172 5.35 13.60 -13.00
N ASP A 173 6.20 12.71 -12.47
CA ASP A 173 5.85 11.32 -12.16
C ASP A 173 5.44 11.08 -10.71
N TYR A 174 5.93 11.89 -9.77
CA TYR A 174 5.62 11.72 -8.35
C TYR A 174 5.86 12.96 -7.49
N LEU A 175 5.21 12.96 -6.34
CA LEU A 175 5.37 13.95 -5.27
C LEU A 175 5.45 13.26 -3.91
N VAL A 176 5.90 14.00 -2.90
CA VAL A 176 5.98 13.53 -1.52
C VAL A 176 5.29 14.50 -0.58
N ARG A 177 4.43 13.99 0.28
CA ARG A 177 3.79 14.75 1.37
C ARG A 177 4.31 14.28 2.71
N SER A 178 4.49 15.23 3.63
CA SER A 178 4.73 14.95 5.04
C SER A 178 3.52 15.39 5.84
N PHE A 179 3.00 14.48 6.65
CA PHE A 179 1.86 14.69 7.52
C PHE A 179 2.28 14.63 8.98
N TYR A 180 1.65 15.48 9.78
CA TYR A 180 1.63 15.33 11.23
C TYR A 180 0.30 14.69 11.62
N LEU A 181 0.37 13.45 12.10
CA LEU A 181 -0.78 12.64 12.50
C LEU A 181 -0.91 12.69 14.02
N LYS A 182 -2.07 13.11 14.52
CA LYS A 182 -2.37 13.22 15.94
C LYS A 182 -3.59 12.38 16.31
N ASN A 183 -3.44 11.54 17.33
CA ASN A 183 -4.58 10.89 17.96
C ASN A 183 -5.21 11.84 18.98
N LEU A 184 -6.43 12.30 18.73
CA LEU A 184 -7.12 13.28 19.56
C LEU A 184 -7.55 12.73 20.93
N ARG A 185 -7.63 11.40 21.10
CA ARG A 185 -7.94 10.78 22.39
C ARG A 185 -6.70 10.66 23.28
N THR A 186 -5.58 10.19 22.73
CA THR A 186 -4.35 9.95 23.51
C THR A 186 -3.41 11.14 23.50
N THR A 187 -3.61 12.11 22.61
CA THR A 187 -2.72 13.25 22.31
C THR A 187 -1.36 12.87 21.76
N GLU A 188 -1.10 11.58 21.55
CA GLU A 188 0.11 11.08 20.90
C GLU A 188 0.14 11.51 19.44
N THR A 189 1.36 11.65 18.92
CA THR A 189 1.61 12.21 17.58
C THR A 189 2.69 11.42 16.86
N ARG A 190 2.62 11.39 15.53
CA ARG A 190 3.62 10.75 14.65
C ARG A 190 3.71 11.52 13.33
N THR A 191 4.88 11.44 12.69
CA THR A 191 5.05 11.92 11.32
C THR A 191 4.79 10.77 10.35
N VAL A 192 3.99 11.01 9.32
CA VAL A 192 3.70 10.06 8.25
C VAL A 192 4.11 10.68 6.92
N THR A 193 4.86 9.95 6.11
CA THR A 193 5.29 10.40 4.78
C THR A 193 4.51 9.64 3.72
N GLN A 194 3.83 10.35 2.83
CA GLN A 194 3.16 9.76 1.67
C GLN A 194 3.98 10.03 0.41
N PHE A 195 4.39 8.95 -0.23
CA PHE A 195 4.98 8.94 -1.56
C PHE A 195 3.86 8.68 -2.56
N HIS A 196 3.63 9.61 -3.49
CA HIS A 196 2.51 9.53 -4.43
C HIS A 196 3.03 9.51 -5.87
N PHE A 197 3.01 8.33 -6.49
CA PHE A 197 3.34 8.13 -7.89
C PHE A 197 2.09 8.32 -8.76
N ILE A 198 2.15 9.26 -9.72
CA ILE A 198 1.01 9.77 -10.47
C ILE A 198 1.03 9.40 -11.96
N SER A 199 2.12 8.83 -12.48
CA SER A 199 2.26 8.50 -13.91
C SER A 199 2.06 7.02 -14.23
N TRP A 200 1.64 6.19 -13.27
CA TRP A 200 1.26 4.80 -13.51
C TRP A 200 -0.23 4.72 -13.92
N PRO A 201 -0.55 4.27 -15.15
CA PRO A 201 -1.94 4.10 -15.59
C PRO A 201 -2.58 2.81 -15.03
N ASP A 202 -3.88 2.84 -14.73
CA ASP A 202 -4.62 1.69 -14.17
C ASP A 202 -4.49 0.40 -14.99
N ASN A 203 -4.67 0.48 -16.32
CA ASN A 203 -4.60 -0.66 -17.24
C ASN A 203 -3.32 -0.64 -18.08
N GLY A 204 -2.16 -0.55 -17.43
CA GLY A 204 -0.88 -0.60 -18.14
C GLY A 204 0.33 -0.51 -17.22
N VAL A 205 1.44 -0.07 -17.81
CA VAL A 205 2.71 0.14 -17.11
C VAL A 205 3.24 1.54 -17.41
N PRO A 206 4.06 2.13 -16.51
CA PRO A 206 4.76 3.37 -16.81
C PRO A 206 5.62 3.23 -18.07
N ASN A 207 5.72 4.30 -18.87
CA ASN A 207 6.54 4.31 -20.10
C ASN A 207 8.05 4.13 -19.81
N SER A 208 8.48 4.33 -18.58
CA SER A 208 9.87 4.20 -18.15
C SER A 208 9.95 3.62 -16.75
N THR A 209 10.77 2.57 -16.59
CA THR A 209 11.09 1.99 -15.28
C THR A 209 11.96 2.92 -14.42
N LYS A 210 12.65 3.88 -15.03
CA LYS A 210 13.54 4.82 -14.34
C LYS A 210 12.81 5.62 -13.26
N ALA A 211 11.66 6.19 -13.58
CA ALA A 211 10.90 7.02 -12.64
C ALA A 211 10.48 6.20 -11.41
N LEU A 212 10.00 4.97 -11.62
CA LEU A 212 9.61 4.07 -10.52
C LEU A 212 10.82 3.62 -9.68
N LEU A 213 11.96 3.37 -10.31
CA LEU A 213 13.20 3.02 -9.60
C LEU A 213 13.77 4.19 -8.80
N GLU A 214 13.65 5.43 -9.30
CA GLU A 214 14.03 6.64 -8.56
C GLU A 214 13.07 6.90 -7.40
N PHE A 215 11.77 6.72 -7.61
CA PHE A 215 10.76 6.83 -6.56
C PHE A 215 10.94 5.83 -5.41
N ARG A 216 11.45 4.62 -5.71
CA ARG A 216 11.74 3.58 -4.71
C ARG A 216 12.96 3.89 -3.84
N ARG A 217 13.92 4.68 -4.33
CA ARG A 217 15.21 4.93 -3.67
C ARG A 217 15.07 5.82 -2.46
#